data_AF-A0A6J6C2M3-F1
#
_entry.id   AF-A0A6J6C2M3-F1
#
_cell.length_a   1.000
_cell.length_b   1.000
_cell.length_c   1.000
_cell.angle_alpha   90.00
_cell.angle_beta   90.00
_cell.angle_gamma   90.00
#
_symmetry.space_group_name_H-M   'P 1'
#
loop_
_entity.id
_entity.type
_entity.pdbx_description
1 polymer ?
#
loop_
_entity_poly.entity_id
_entity_poly.type
_entity_poly.pdbx_seq_one_letter_code
_entity_poly.pdbx_strand_id
1 'polypeptide(L)'
;MAAAKDLPVVPHGNDLHNLHLVFSQVNTPFTEYFPNVWDGGNTHFWDLYDGNPVVKNGKISMSDKPGIGYTLKHEVVEKLRVKREGK
;
A
#
# COMPACT_ATOMS: atom_id res chain seq x y z
N MET A 1 -20.81 -3.08 -8.32
CA MET A 1 -21.72 -4.00 -7.60
C MET A 1 -22.01 -3.55 -6.17
N ALA A 2 -21.01 -3.30 -5.31
CA ALA A 2 -21.26 -2.89 -3.92
C ALA A 2 -21.89 -1.49 -3.77
N ALA A 3 -21.39 -0.48 -4.49
CA ALA A 3 -21.91 0.88 -4.43
C ALA A 3 -23.41 0.98 -4.79
N ALA A 4 -23.88 0.19 -5.76
CA ALA A 4 -25.30 0.16 -6.15
C ALA A 4 -26.22 -0.48 -5.09
N LYS A 5 -25.64 -1.07 -4.05
CA LYS A 5 -26.35 -1.64 -2.89
C LYS A 5 -26.08 -0.84 -1.62
N ASP A 6 -25.50 0.37 -1.74
CA ASP A 6 -25.09 1.23 -0.64
C ASP A 6 -24.15 0.55 0.37
N LEU A 7 -23.40 -0.47 -0.08
CA LEU A 7 -22.45 -1.18 0.76
C LEU A 7 -21.08 -0.50 0.71
N PRO A 8 -20.48 -0.16 1.87
CA PRO A 8 -19.12 0.35 1.89
C PRO A 8 -18.14 -0.76 1.51
N VAL A 9 -17.04 -0.36 0.87
CA VAL A 9 -15.90 -1.23 0.58
C VAL A 9 -14.71 -0.70 1.33
N VAL A 10 -14.04 -1.57 2.08
CA VAL A 10 -12.82 -1.25 2.82
C VAL A 10 -11.79 -2.31 2.47
N PRO A 11 -10.89 -2.04 1.52
CA PRO A 11 -9.84 -2.97 1.14
C PRO A 11 -8.93 -3.30 2.35
N HIS A 12 -8.42 -4.53 2.38
CA HIS A 12 -7.50 -4.97 3.41
C HIS A 12 -6.11 -4.36 3.17
N GLY A 13 -5.60 -3.60 4.12
CA GLY A 13 -4.28 -2.96 4.11
C GLY A 13 -4.22 -1.57 3.48
N ASN A 14 -3.21 -0.79 3.89
CA ASN A 14 -2.97 0.60 3.48
C ASN A 14 -1.93 0.76 2.37
N ASP A 15 -1.66 -0.27 1.59
CA ASP A 15 -0.70 -0.16 0.50
C ASP A 15 -1.22 0.82 -0.57
N LEU A 16 -0.32 1.51 -1.27
CA LEU A 16 -0.69 2.58 -2.20
C LEU A 16 -1.67 2.11 -3.28
N HIS A 17 -1.62 0.85 -3.72
CA HIS A 17 -2.59 0.33 -4.70
C HIS A 17 -4.02 0.34 -4.15
N ASN A 18 -4.21 0.02 -2.86
CA ASN A 18 -5.50 0.16 -2.18
C ASN A 18 -5.86 1.61 -1.92
N LEU A 19 -4.90 2.45 -1.52
CA LEU A 19 -5.18 3.85 -1.22
C LEU A 19 -5.62 4.63 -2.47
N HIS A 20 -5.02 4.38 -3.63
CA HIS A 20 -5.49 4.94 -4.90
C HIS A 20 -6.93 4.54 -5.22
N LEU A 21 -7.33 3.30 -4.89
CA LEU A 21 -8.73 2.88 -5.00
C LEU A 21 -9.61 3.63 -3.99
N VAL A 22 -9.24 3.63 -2.70
CA VAL A 22 -10.02 4.26 -1.63
C VAL A 22 -10.24 5.76 -1.88
N PHE A 23 -9.25 6.47 -2.40
CA PHE A 23 -9.38 7.90 -2.71
C PHE A 23 -10.21 8.18 -3.98
N SER A 24 -10.48 7.18 -4.81
CA SER A 24 -11.19 7.36 -6.08
C SER A 24 -12.64 6.85 -6.09
N GLN A 25 -13.05 6.06 -5.09
CA GLN A 25 -14.40 5.50 -5.02
C GLN A 25 -15.30 6.29 -4.06
N VAL A 26 -16.59 6.37 -4.40
CA VAL A 26 -17.59 7.07 -3.58
C VAL A 26 -18.02 6.28 -2.34
N ASN A 27 -17.83 4.96 -2.34
CA ASN A 27 -18.28 4.06 -1.28
C ASN A 27 -17.11 3.46 -0.46
N THR A 28 -15.96 4.12 -0.41
CA THR A 28 -14.78 3.75 0.38
C THR A 28 -14.50 4.82 1.44
N PRO A 29 -15.26 4.85 2.55
CA PRO A 29 -15.26 5.99 3.49
C PRO A 29 -13.99 6.13 4.33
N PHE A 30 -13.21 5.06 4.48
CA PHE A 30 -11.96 5.02 5.23
C PHE A 30 -11.09 3.84 4.76
N THR A 31 -9.86 3.78 5.25
CA THR A 31 -8.90 2.70 4.96
C THR A 31 -8.45 2.02 6.25
N GLU A 32 -8.20 0.71 6.18
CA GLU A 32 -7.40 0.02 7.17
C GLU A 32 -5.96 0.54 7.13
N TYR A 33 -5.24 0.54 8.27
CA TYR A 33 -3.86 0.99 8.36
C TYR A 33 -3.02 0.08 9.26
N PHE A 34 -2.01 -0.55 8.68
CA PHE A 34 -0.96 -1.27 9.37
C PHE A 34 0.23 -0.34 9.57
N PRO A 35 0.52 0.09 10.82
CA PRO A 35 1.69 0.91 11.08
C PRO A 35 2.96 0.13 10.73
N ASN A 36 4.03 0.87 10.40
CA ASN A 36 5.35 0.28 10.19
C ASN A 36 5.96 -0.19 11.52
N VAL A 37 5.50 -1.34 12.01
CA VAL A 37 5.97 -2.01 13.21
C VAL A 37 6.30 -3.45 12.87
N TRP A 38 7.38 -3.97 13.44
CA TRP A 38 7.75 -5.36 13.25
C TRP A 38 6.91 -6.26 14.17
N ASP A 39 5.75 -6.69 13.67
CA ASP A 39 4.79 -7.50 14.44
C ASP A 39 4.20 -8.68 13.63
N GLY A 40 5.07 -9.46 12.98
CA GLY A 40 4.65 -10.79 12.48
C GLY A 40 4.20 -10.87 11.01
N GLY A 41 4.65 -9.97 10.13
CA GLY A 41 4.66 -10.23 8.68
C GLY A 41 3.98 -9.21 7.76
N ASN A 42 3.28 -8.21 8.30
CA ASN A 42 2.62 -7.18 7.50
C ASN A 42 3.56 -6.01 7.10
N THR A 43 4.87 -6.21 7.18
CA THR A 43 5.89 -5.18 6.88
C THR A 43 6.37 -5.21 5.45
N HIS A 44 6.00 -6.19 4.63
CA HIS A 44 6.63 -6.42 3.32
C HIS A 44 6.66 -5.18 2.41
N PHE A 45 5.57 -4.43 2.31
CA PHE A 45 5.54 -3.20 1.52
C PHE A 45 6.37 -2.07 2.13
N TRP A 46 6.43 -1.97 3.46
CA TRP A 46 7.33 -1.06 4.16
C TRP A 46 8.80 -1.42 3.94
N ASP A 47 9.11 -2.70 3.84
CA ASP A 47 10.47 -3.21 3.66
C ASP A 47 10.95 -3.08 2.21
N LEU A 48 10.08 -3.30 1.22
CA LEU A 48 10.45 -3.35 -0.20
C LEU A 48 10.37 -1.99 -0.90
N TYR A 49 9.52 -1.08 -0.43
CA TYR A 49 9.25 0.18 -1.12
C TYR A 49 9.42 1.42 -0.22
N ASP A 50 9.77 2.53 -0.85
CA ASP A 50 9.60 3.89 -0.33
C ASP A 50 8.35 4.53 -0.91
N GLY A 51 7.74 5.44 -0.13
CA GLY A 51 6.62 6.26 -0.58
C GLY A 51 5.27 5.90 0.05
N ASN A 52 5.18 4.82 0.82
CA ASN A 52 3.95 4.52 1.55
C ASN A 52 3.62 5.66 2.55
N PRO A 53 2.40 6.22 2.52
CA PRO A 53 2.07 7.36 3.36
C PRO A 53 1.93 6.93 4.82
N VAL A 54 2.45 7.77 5.72
CA VAL A 54 2.39 7.55 7.17
C VAL A 54 1.22 8.34 7.73
N VAL A 55 0.35 7.67 8.48
CA VAL A 55 -0.79 8.31 9.14
C VAL A 55 -0.31 9.30 10.20
N LYS A 56 -0.93 10.49 10.22
CA LYS A 56 -0.73 11.51 11.26
C LYS A 56 -2.09 11.88 11.83
N ASN A 57 -2.26 11.72 13.14
CA ASN A 57 -3.52 12.02 13.85
C ASN A 57 -4.75 11.34 13.22
N GLY A 58 -4.63 10.07 12.84
CA GLY A 58 -5.71 9.30 12.22
C GLY A 58 -6.06 9.72 10.78
N LYS A 59 -5.25 10.57 10.15
CA LYS A 59 -5.44 11.02 8.78
C LYS A 59 -4.26 10.65 7.89
N ILE A 60 -4.56 10.42 6.62
CA ILE A 60 -3.58 10.10 5.59
C ILE A 60 -3.77 11.06 4.41
N SER A 61 -2.69 11.37 3.70
CA SER A 61 -2.72 12.20 2.51
C SER A 61 -1.87 11.57 1.42
N MET A 62 -2.36 11.63 0.19
CA MET A 62 -1.68 11.09 -0.99
C MET A 62 -0.67 12.09 -1.53
N SER A 63 0.42 11.58 -2.10
CA SER A 63 1.37 12.40 -2.84
C SER A 63 0.96 12.50 -4.31
N ASP A 64 1.35 13.58 -4.99
CA ASP A 64 1.14 13.77 -6.44
C ASP A 64 2.19 13.07 -7.31
N LYS A 65 2.94 12.09 -6.77
CA LYS A 65 3.95 11.35 -7.54
C LYS A 65 3.30 10.54 -8.66
N PRO A 66 3.95 10.40 -9.83
CA PRO A 66 3.41 9.60 -10.93
C PRO A 66 3.15 8.13 -10.57
N GLY A 67 2.15 7.55 -11.23
CA GLY A 67 1.77 6.15 -11.03
C GLY A 67 1.24 5.88 -9.63
N ILE A 68 1.59 4.73 -9.05
CA ILE A 68 1.17 4.36 -7.69
C ILE A 68 1.96 5.14 -6.63
N GLY A 69 3.12 5.71 -6.95
CA GLY A 69 3.92 6.53 -6.04
C GLY A 69 4.98 5.79 -5.23
N TYR A 70 5.15 4.47 -5.46
CA TYR A 70 6.24 3.69 -4.88
C TYR A 70 7.56 3.82 -5.64
N THR A 71 8.66 3.74 -4.89
CA THR A 71 10.01 3.49 -5.41
C THR A 71 10.55 2.21 -4.78
N LEU A 72 11.25 1.37 -5.54
CA LEU A 72 11.86 0.15 -5.03
C LEU A 72 13.12 0.46 -4.21
N LYS A 73 13.27 -0.21 -3.06
CA LYS A 73 14.51 -0.27 -2.29
C LYS A 73 15.44 -1.30 -2.91
N HIS A 74 16.31 -0.84 -3.81
CA HIS A 74 17.17 -1.72 -4.63
C HIS A 74 18.05 -2.66 -3.79
N GLU A 75 18.53 -2.21 -2.63
CA GLU A 75 19.30 -3.01 -1.69
C GLU A 75 18.52 -4.19 -1.09
N VAL A 76 17.19 -4.08 -1.01
CA VAL A 76 16.31 -5.18 -0.57
C VAL A 76 16.02 -6.11 -1.76
N VAL A 77 15.76 -5.54 -2.93
CA VAL A 77 15.53 -6.30 -4.17
C VAL A 77 16.70 -7.23 -4.48
N GLU A 78 17.94 -6.76 -4.37
CA GLU A 78 19.13 -7.60 -4.65
C GLU A 78 19.25 -8.79 -3.69
N LYS A 79 18.78 -8.67 -2.45
CA LYS A 79 18.76 -9.79 -1.49
C LYS A 79 17.69 -10.84 -1.82
N LEU A 80 16.60 -10.42 -2.46
CA LEU A 80 15.48 -11.28 -2.86
C LEU A 80 15.67 -11.87 -4.28
N ARG A 81 16.74 -11.47 -4.97
CA ARG A 81 17.01 -11.88 -6.34
C ARG A 81 17.44 -13.33 -6.40
N VAL A 82 16.56 -14.19 -6.89
CA VAL A 82 16.91 -15.58 -7.20
C VAL A 82 17.77 -15.61 -8.46
N LYS A 83 18.95 -16.23 -8.39
CA LYS A 83 19.74 -16.52 -9.59
C LYS A 83 19.00 -17.60 -10.38
N ARG A 84 18.63 -17.29 -11.63
CA ARG A 84 18.18 -18.32 -12.58
C ARG A 84 19.37 -19.25 -12.84
N GLU A 85 19.30 -20.50 -12.41
CA GLU A 85 20.23 -21.52 -12.87
C GLU A 85 19.92 -21.84 -14.34
N GLY A 86 20.92 -21.75 -15.22
CA GLY A 86 20.83 -22.25 -16.59
C GLY A 86 20.74 -21.22 -17.74
N LYS A 87 21.41 -20.07 -17.63
CA LYS A 87 21.95 -19.33 -18.79
C LYS A 87 23.28 -18.69 -18.45
#